data_AF-A0A2V6FK14-F1
#
_entry.id   AF-A0A2V6FK14-F1
#
_cell.length_a   1.000
_cell.length_b   1.000
_cell.length_c   1.000
_cell.angle_alpha   90.00
_cell.angle_beta   90.00
_cell.angle_gamma   90.00
#
_symmetry.space_group_name_H-M   'P 1'
#
loop_
_entity.id
_entity.type
_entity.pdbx_description
1 polymer ?
#
loop_
_entity_poly.entity_id
_entity_poly.type
_entity_poly.pdbx_seq_one_letter_code
_entity_poly.pdbx_strand_id
1 'polypeptide(L)'
;MRVHKTTLILLVLLAALTMWIPQQCKLAQARLDLAAAEAQRAQLDERIATATAALESVRRELRAQQTNRAGTLAAVAKAEQELEQVDPESRWADPPATLPAWNAESPYVWLHKEKLPKVQLSAFNDKGELRGEVAAVLTATEIQQRTLNTTLPRLLAEYRVLEAANAERVAQSVPGIDGDGLNVTLRITPMPEEGARFKQQFETALRNELGEQRANLLMQLSERRLNDLFSFFGAKPPVISVTRHPNGTYDINIQFGSWGLSGPMTIAEIHDKIPPHLLPLFSDVLSPTDSADRAGPPEN
;
A
#
# COMPACT_ATOMS: atom_id res chain seq x y z
N MET A 1 25.22 88.27 -62.01
CA MET A 1 23.82 87.89 -61.69
C MET A 1 23.58 86.40 -61.35
N ARG A 2 24.59 85.57 -61.01
CA ARG A 2 24.37 84.14 -60.65
C ARG A 2 24.34 83.85 -59.13
N VAL A 3 24.97 84.69 -58.31
CA VAL A 3 25.17 84.45 -56.86
C VAL A 3 23.89 84.62 -56.03
N HIS A 4 22.97 85.53 -56.42
CA HIS A 4 21.73 85.78 -55.66
C HIS A 4 20.63 84.72 -55.88
N LYS A 5 20.62 84.01 -57.01
CA LYS A 5 19.67 82.90 -57.24
C LYS A 5 20.08 81.65 -56.45
N THR A 6 21.38 81.36 -56.38
CA THR A 6 21.89 80.20 -55.64
C THR A 6 21.69 80.36 -54.12
N THR A 7 21.87 81.57 -53.57
CA THR A 7 21.62 81.82 -52.13
C THR A 7 20.15 81.70 -51.75
N LEU A 8 19.23 82.15 -52.61
CA LEU A 8 17.80 82.08 -52.34
C LEU A 8 17.27 80.64 -52.42
N ILE A 9 17.77 79.84 -53.37
CA ILE A 9 17.48 78.40 -53.45
C ILE A 9 18.01 77.66 -52.22
N LEU A 10 19.21 78.01 -51.75
CA LEU A 10 19.81 77.39 -50.56
C LEU A 10 19.02 77.70 -49.29
N LEU A 11 18.52 78.93 -49.14
CA LEU A 11 17.65 79.34 -48.02
C LEU A 11 16.30 78.62 -48.02
N VAL A 12 15.67 78.46 -49.19
CA VAL A 12 14.41 77.71 -49.31
C VAL A 12 14.62 76.23 -49.01
N LEU A 13 15.73 75.64 -49.48
CA LEU A 13 16.09 74.26 -49.15
C LEU A 13 16.37 74.08 -47.65
N LEU A 14 17.09 75.01 -47.02
CA LEU A 14 17.33 74.99 -45.58
C LEU A 14 16.03 75.10 -44.80
N ALA A 15 15.12 76.01 -45.17
CA ALA A 15 13.82 76.17 -44.52
C ALA A 15 12.91 74.94 -44.71
N ALA A 16 12.95 74.30 -45.89
CA ALA A 16 12.25 73.05 -46.13
C ALA A 16 12.83 71.89 -45.30
N LEU A 17 14.16 71.81 -45.17
CA LEU A 17 14.84 70.82 -44.33
C LEU A 17 14.54 71.00 -42.84
N THR A 18 14.50 72.24 -42.34
CA THR A 18 14.20 72.51 -40.92
C THR A 18 12.75 72.17 -40.55
N MET A 19 11.82 72.17 -41.50
CA MET A 19 10.44 71.69 -41.28
C MET A 19 10.27 70.19 -41.53
N TRP A 20 10.94 69.64 -42.55
CA TRP A 20 10.75 68.25 -42.96
C TRP A 20 11.34 67.25 -41.95
N ILE A 21 12.55 67.51 -41.44
CA ILE A 21 13.20 66.62 -40.46
C ILE A 21 12.34 66.43 -39.20
N PRO A 22 11.84 67.48 -38.51
CA PRO A 22 11.02 67.28 -37.32
C PRO A 22 9.67 66.64 -37.64
N GLN A 23 9.08 66.87 -38.83
CA GLN A 23 7.87 66.17 -39.25
C GLN A 23 8.12 64.67 -39.45
N GLN A 24 9.22 64.29 -40.10
CA GLN A 24 9.61 62.89 -40.27
C GLN A 24 9.93 62.23 -38.93
N CYS A 25 10.64 62.91 -38.02
CA CYS A 25 10.89 62.40 -36.67
C CYS A 25 9.59 62.20 -35.90
N LYS A 26 8.64 63.15 -35.95
CA LYS A 26 7.33 62.99 -35.31
C LYS A 26 6.53 61.82 -35.88
N LEU A 27 6.59 61.62 -37.20
CA LEU A 27 5.89 60.54 -37.87
C LEU A 27 6.53 59.17 -37.56
N ALA A 28 7.87 59.10 -37.50
CA ALA A 28 8.58 57.91 -37.07
C ALA A 28 8.27 57.57 -35.60
N GLN A 29 8.23 58.57 -34.71
CA GLN A 29 7.85 58.39 -33.32
C GLN A 29 6.41 57.88 -33.19
N ALA A 30 5.47 58.48 -33.91
CA ALA A 30 4.07 58.05 -33.90
C ALA A 30 3.88 56.60 -34.40
N ARG A 31 4.69 56.16 -35.37
CA ARG A 31 4.69 54.76 -35.84
C ARG A 31 5.23 53.80 -34.78
N LEU A 32 6.29 54.19 -34.06
CA LEU A 32 6.82 53.40 -32.96
C LEU A 32 5.83 53.30 -31.80
N ASP A 33 5.19 54.41 -31.44
CA ASP A 33 4.18 54.44 -30.38
C ASP A 33 2.94 53.60 -30.76
N LEU A 34 2.52 53.63 -32.03
CA LEU A 34 1.44 52.78 -32.54
C LEU A 34 1.81 51.30 -32.45
N ALA A 35 3.02 50.91 -32.90
CA ALA A 35 3.49 49.53 -32.82
C ALA A 35 3.60 49.05 -31.35
N ALA A 36 4.06 49.92 -30.45
CA ALA A 36 4.11 49.62 -29.01
C ALA A 36 2.70 49.45 -28.42
N ALA A 37 1.74 50.29 -28.81
CA ALA A 37 0.35 50.17 -28.37
C ALA A 37 -0.33 48.90 -28.91
N GLU A 38 -0.06 48.51 -30.15
CA GLU A 38 -0.55 47.26 -30.74
C GLU A 38 0.03 46.03 -30.02
N ALA A 39 1.32 46.04 -29.69
CA ALA A 39 1.96 44.98 -28.91
C ALA A 39 1.36 44.86 -27.50
N GLN A 40 1.14 46.00 -26.82
CA GLN A 40 0.47 46.02 -25.52
C GLN A 40 -0.97 45.48 -25.59
N ARG A 41 -1.71 45.83 -26.65
CA ARG A 41 -3.06 45.32 -26.86
C ARG A 41 -3.07 43.80 -27.05
N ALA A 42 -2.20 43.27 -27.91
CA ALA A 42 -2.08 41.82 -28.11
C ALA A 42 -1.73 41.09 -26.81
N GLN A 43 -0.84 41.66 -26.00
CA GLN A 43 -0.49 41.09 -24.69
C GLN A 43 -1.68 41.10 -23.71
N LEU A 44 -2.49 42.17 -23.71
CA LEU A 44 -3.70 42.23 -22.89
C LEU A 44 -4.75 41.22 -23.34
N ASP A 45 -4.96 41.07 -24.66
CA ASP A 45 -5.89 40.11 -25.23
C ASP A 45 -5.50 38.66 -24.86
N GLU A 46 -4.21 38.33 -24.91
CA GLU A 46 -3.70 37.02 -24.46
C GLU A 46 -3.94 36.78 -22.97
N ARG A 47 -3.73 37.81 -22.12
CA ARG A 47 -4.01 37.70 -20.68
C ARG A 47 -5.49 37.52 -20.39
N ILE A 48 -6.37 38.19 -21.13
CA ILE A 48 -7.82 38.03 -21.02
C ILE A 48 -8.23 36.61 -21.45
N ALA A 49 -7.70 36.10 -22.57
CA ALA A 49 -7.96 34.74 -23.03
C ALA A 49 -7.50 33.68 -22.00
N THR A 50 -6.33 33.88 -21.39
CA THR A 50 -5.82 32.98 -20.35
C THR A 50 -6.68 33.02 -19.08
N ALA A 51 -7.06 34.22 -18.64
CA ALA A 51 -7.88 34.40 -17.45
C ALA A 51 -9.30 33.84 -17.63
N THR A 52 -9.89 33.99 -18.83
CA THR A 52 -11.21 33.42 -19.15
C THR A 52 -11.18 31.89 -19.19
N ALA A 53 -10.16 31.30 -19.81
CA ALA A 53 -9.98 29.83 -19.80
C ALA A 53 -9.78 29.28 -18.38
N ALA A 54 -9.00 29.96 -17.53
CA ALA A 54 -8.81 29.58 -16.14
C ALA A 54 -10.13 29.66 -15.35
N LEU A 55 -10.91 30.73 -15.54
CA LEU A 55 -12.21 30.90 -14.88
C LEU A 55 -13.24 29.85 -15.31
N GLU A 56 -13.25 29.47 -16.59
CA GLU A 56 -14.08 28.36 -17.08
C GLU A 56 -13.65 27.01 -16.53
N SER A 57 -12.35 26.78 -16.36
CA SER A 57 -11.82 25.58 -15.70
C SER A 57 -12.29 25.49 -14.24
N VAL A 58 -12.14 26.58 -13.48
CA VAL A 58 -12.58 26.63 -12.07
C VAL A 58 -14.09 26.44 -11.96
N ARG A 59 -14.89 27.02 -12.88
CA ARG A 59 -16.34 26.80 -12.91
C ARG A 59 -16.72 25.34 -13.18
N ARG A 60 -15.99 24.65 -14.07
CA ARG A 60 -16.21 23.22 -14.33
C ARG A 60 -15.88 22.37 -13.11
N GLU A 61 -14.75 22.63 -12.47
CA GLU A 61 -14.33 21.95 -11.25
C GLU A 61 -15.34 22.14 -10.12
N LEU A 62 -15.81 23.38 -9.90
CA LEU A 62 -16.82 23.67 -8.87
C LEU A 62 -18.13 22.90 -9.11
N ARG A 63 -18.59 22.79 -10.36
CA ARG A 63 -19.79 22.00 -10.70
C ARG A 63 -19.58 20.51 -10.47
N ALA A 64 -18.39 19.98 -10.78
CA ALA A 64 -18.04 18.59 -10.52
C ALA A 64 -18.06 18.30 -9.01
N GLN A 65 -17.47 19.19 -8.19
CA GLN A 65 -17.49 19.06 -6.73
C GLN A 65 -18.91 19.16 -6.15
N GLN A 66 -19.74 20.08 -6.65
CA GLN A 66 -21.14 20.19 -6.24
C GLN A 66 -21.95 18.93 -6.56
N THR A 67 -21.74 18.35 -7.75
CA THR A 67 -22.39 17.11 -8.17
C THR A 67 -21.95 15.94 -7.29
N ASN A 68 -20.65 15.84 -7.00
CA ASN A 68 -20.11 14.81 -6.11
C ASN A 68 -20.70 14.95 -4.70
N ARG A 69 -20.70 16.16 -4.14
CA ARG A 69 -21.29 16.45 -2.83
C ARG A 69 -22.78 16.10 -2.77
N ALA A 70 -23.55 16.42 -3.82
CA ALA A 70 -24.96 16.05 -3.89
C ALA A 70 -25.13 14.52 -3.92
N GLY A 71 -24.28 13.80 -4.66
CA GLY A 71 -24.25 12.33 -4.67
C GLY A 71 -23.92 11.74 -3.31
N THR A 72 -22.93 12.30 -2.60
CA THR A 72 -22.59 11.87 -1.23
C THR A 72 -23.74 12.12 -0.26
N LEU A 73 -24.37 13.30 -0.30
CA LEU A 73 -25.50 13.62 0.56
C LEU A 73 -26.70 12.70 0.29
N ALA A 74 -26.97 12.36 -0.96
CA ALA A 74 -28.03 11.41 -1.32
C ALA A 74 -27.70 9.99 -0.81
N ALA A 75 -26.44 9.56 -0.89
CA ALA A 75 -26.02 8.27 -0.34
C ALA A 75 -26.13 8.24 1.19
N VAL A 76 -25.77 9.33 1.87
CA VAL A 76 -25.94 9.47 3.33
C VAL A 76 -27.42 9.45 3.70
N ALA A 77 -28.26 10.23 3.04
CA ALA A 77 -29.70 10.25 3.30
C ALA A 77 -30.35 8.88 3.07
N LYS A 78 -29.91 8.14 2.04
CA LYS A 78 -30.36 6.77 1.80
C LYS A 78 -29.92 5.83 2.93
N ALA A 79 -28.66 5.92 3.37
CA ALA A 79 -28.16 5.14 4.49
C ALA A 79 -28.88 5.47 5.81
N GLU A 80 -29.19 6.75 6.05
CA GLU A 80 -30.00 7.19 7.19
C GLU A 80 -31.42 6.63 7.11
N GLN A 81 -32.06 6.66 5.94
CA GLN A 81 -33.39 6.09 5.75
C GLN A 81 -33.42 4.57 5.91
N GLU A 82 -32.38 3.86 5.46
CA GLU A 82 -32.19 2.42 5.73
C GLU A 82 -31.95 2.16 7.23
N LEU A 83 -31.29 3.09 7.92
CA LEU A 83 -31.08 3.02 9.38
C LEU A 83 -32.37 3.25 10.16
N GLU A 84 -33.18 4.23 9.76
CA GLU A 84 -34.46 4.60 10.39
C GLU A 84 -35.54 3.53 10.23
N GLN A 85 -35.51 2.75 9.15
CA GLN A 85 -36.42 1.61 8.95
C GLN A 85 -36.17 0.46 9.93
N VAL A 86 -35.05 0.47 10.65
CA VAL A 86 -34.73 -0.54 11.65
C VAL A 86 -34.78 0.13 13.02
N ASP A 87 -35.85 -0.14 13.78
CA ASP A 87 -36.01 0.37 15.15
C ASP A 87 -34.74 0.09 15.99
N PRO A 88 -34.02 1.12 16.46
CA PRO A 88 -32.77 0.96 17.20
C PRO A 88 -32.97 0.23 18.53
N GLU A 89 -34.15 0.29 19.14
CA GLU A 89 -34.49 -0.45 20.37
C GLU A 89 -34.81 -1.93 20.08
N SER A 90 -35.43 -2.23 18.93
CA SER A 90 -35.64 -3.62 18.48
C SER A 90 -34.34 -4.39 18.19
N ARG A 91 -33.19 -3.69 18.05
CA ARG A 91 -31.86 -4.30 17.81
C ARG A 91 -31.22 -4.90 19.06
N TRP A 92 -31.67 -4.49 20.25
CA TRP A 92 -31.13 -4.94 21.54
C TRP A 92 -32.13 -5.83 22.28
N ALA A 93 -32.80 -6.74 21.56
CA ALA A 93 -33.66 -7.74 22.16
C ALA A 93 -32.95 -8.44 23.34
N ASP A 94 -33.64 -8.68 24.44
CA ASP A 94 -33.04 -9.30 25.62
C ASP A 94 -32.19 -10.53 25.24
N PRO A 95 -31.01 -10.71 25.84
CA PRO A 95 -30.20 -11.89 25.57
C PRO A 95 -31.04 -13.14 25.82
N PRO A 96 -31.10 -14.08 24.87
CA PRO A 96 -31.86 -15.31 25.04
C PRO A 96 -31.38 -16.05 26.29
N ALA A 97 -32.32 -16.75 26.96
CA ALA A 97 -32.08 -17.40 28.25
C ALA A 97 -30.93 -18.43 28.23
N THR A 98 -30.53 -18.90 27.05
CA THR A 98 -29.38 -19.79 26.85
C THR A 98 -28.45 -19.20 25.79
N LEU A 99 -27.14 -19.21 26.07
CA LEU A 99 -26.09 -18.69 25.19
C LEU A 99 -25.05 -19.79 24.91
N PRO A 100 -24.41 -19.79 23.72
CA PRO A 100 -24.67 -18.89 22.59
C PRO A 100 -25.94 -19.33 21.85
N ALA A 101 -26.86 -18.40 21.62
CA ALA A 101 -28.02 -18.63 20.77
C ALA A 101 -27.82 -17.84 19.48
N TRP A 102 -27.70 -18.60 18.39
CA TRP A 102 -27.58 -18.07 17.05
C TRP A 102 -28.99 -17.93 16.46
N ASN A 103 -29.46 -16.69 16.30
CA ASN A 103 -30.67 -16.42 15.55
C ASN A 103 -30.29 -16.11 14.10
N ALA A 104 -30.66 -16.96 13.16
CA ALA A 104 -30.34 -16.80 11.74
C ALA A 104 -30.99 -15.54 11.11
N GLU A 105 -32.04 -15.01 11.73
CA GLU A 105 -32.72 -13.79 11.29
C GLU A 105 -32.11 -12.52 11.91
N SER A 106 -31.19 -12.67 12.88
CA SER A 106 -30.50 -11.56 13.53
C SER A 106 -29.12 -11.34 12.93
N PRO A 107 -28.77 -10.09 12.54
CA PRO A 107 -27.40 -9.76 12.14
C PRO A 107 -26.42 -9.72 13.34
N TYR A 108 -26.92 -9.89 14.57
CA TYR A 108 -26.14 -9.85 15.81
C TYR A 108 -26.16 -11.20 16.54
N VAL A 109 -25.07 -11.53 17.23
CA VAL A 109 -24.94 -12.73 18.07
C VAL A 109 -24.68 -12.34 19.52
N TRP A 110 -25.39 -13.01 20.45
CA TRP A 110 -25.15 -12.87 21.87
C TRP A 110 -24.04 -13.83 22.32
N LEU A 111 -22.98 -13.28 22.90
CA LEU A 111 -21.83 -14.05 23.39
C LEU A 111 -21.58 -13.73 24.86
N HIS A 112 -21.25 -14.76 25.64
CA HIS A 112 -20.71 -14.53 26.98
C HIS A 112 -19.40 -13.75 26.88
N LYS A 113 -19.25 -12.69 27.69
CA LYS A 113 -18.03 -11.85 27.72
C LYS A 113 -16.75 -12.68 27.92
N GLU A 114 -16.84 -13.75 28.70
CA GLU A 114 -15.75 -14.72 28.94
C GLU A 114 -15.26 -15.43 27.67
N LYS A 115 -16.06 -15.46 26.61
CA LYS A 115 -15.70 -16.05 25.32
C LYS A 115 -15.04 -15.04 24.38
N LEU A 116 -15.15 -13.74 24.64
CA LEU A 116 -14.51 -12.70 23.82
C LEU A 116 -13.00 -12.89 23.67
N PRO A 117 -12.23 -13.26 24.73
CA PRO A 117 -10.80 -13.55 24.56
C PRO A 117 -10.50 -14.72 23.62
N LYS A 118 -11.48 -15.60 23.36
CA LYS A 118 -11.36 -16.73 22.42
C LYS A 118 -11.68 -16.33 20.98
N VAL A 119 -12.33 -15.18 20.76
CA VAL A 119 -12.60 -14.64 19.44
C VAL A 119 -11.32 -13.98 18.94
N GLN A 120 -10.56 -14.72 18.13
CA GLN A 120 -9.32 -14.21 17.54
C GLN A 120 -9.65 -13.32 16.34
N LEU A 121 -9.68 -12.01 16.58
CA LEU A 121 -9.73 -11.01 15.52
C LEU A 121 -8.30 -10.73 15.07
N SER A 122 -7.95 -11.17 13.86
CA SER A 122 -6.65 -10.86 13.26
C SER A 122 -6.77 -9.59 12.43
N ALA A 123 -6.05 -8.52 12.79
CA ALA A 123 -6.13 -7.26 12.04
C ALA A 123 -5.56 -7.35 10.61
N PHE A 124 -4.59 -8.25 10.41
CA PHE A 124 -3.85 -8.41 9.17
C PHE A 124 -4.05 -9.81 8.57
N ASN A 125 -4.13 -9.91 7.25
CA ASN A 125 -4.13 -11.20 6.56
C ASN A 125 -2.70 -11.76 6.39
N ASP A 126 -2.54 -12.93 5.73
CA ASP A 126 -1.22 -13.56 5.50
C ASP A 126 -0.29 -12.74 4.58
N LYS A 127 -0.85 -11.77 3.86
CA LYS A 127 -0.11 -10.83 3.02
C LYS A 127 0.31 -9.57 3.77
N GLY A 128 -0.07 -9.42 5.04
CA GLY A 128 0.21 -8.21 5.83
C GLY A 128 -0.71 -7.03 5.50
N GLU A 129 -1.82 -7.27 4.80
CA GLU A 129 -2.82 -6.22 4.50
C GLU A 129 -3.77 -6.04 5.68
N LEU A 130 -4.13 -4.79 5.98
CA LEU A 130 -5.18 -4.44 6.91
C LEU A 130 -6.54 -4.87 6.36
N ARG A 131 -7.23 -5.70 7.13
CA ARG A 131 -8.57 -6.20 6.79
C ARG A 131 -9.60 -5.07 6.77
N GLY A 132 -10.54 -5.13 5.82
CA GLY A 132 -11.55 -4.09 5.61
C GLY A 132 -12.46 -3.89 6.82
N GLU A 133 -12.87 -4.99 7.46
CA GLU A 133 -13.67 -4.98 8.67
C GLU A 133 -12.98 -4.24 9.83
N VAL A 134 -11.65 -4.38 9.96
CA VAL A 134 -10.87 -3.73 11.01
C VAL A 134 -10.61 -2.27 10.66
N ALA A 135 -10.34 -1.97 9.38
CA ALA A 135 -10.23 -0.60 8.89
C ALA A 135 -11.52 0.21 9.15
N ALA A 136 -12.68 -0.40 8.92
CA ALA A 136 -13.99 0.21 9.19
C ALA A 136 -14.19 0.53 10.69
N VAL A 137 -13.86 -0.42 11.58
CA VAL A 137 -13.92 -0.21 13.04
C VAL A 137 -12.99 0.92 13.50
N LEU A 138 -11.83 1.05 12.87
CA LEU A 138 -10.86 2.10 13.15
C LEU A 138 -11.16 3.43 12.46
N THR A 139 -12.30 3.52 11.75
CA THR A 139 -12.72 4.68 10.96
C THR A 139 -11.61 5.16 10.00
N ALA A 140 -10.83 4.22 9.46
CA ALA A 140 -9.84 4.50 8.44
C ALA A 140 -10.54 4.86 7.13
N THR A 141 -10.10 5.93 6.49
CA THR A 141 -10.61 6.27 5.15
C THR A 141 -10.14 5.25 4.13
N GLU A 142 -10.83 5.14 2.99
CA GLU A 142 -10.41 4.26 1.89
C GLU A 142 -8.98 4.59 1.41
N ILE A 143 -8.59 5.87 1.45
CA ILE A 143 -7.25 6.33 1.09
C ILE A 143 -6.22 5.80 2.09
N GLN A 144 -6.47 5.98 3.39
CA GLN A 144 -5.59 5.47 4.45
C GLN A 144 -5.42 3.95 4.34
N GLN A 145 -6.52 3.22 4.17
CA GLN A 145 -6.48 1.77 4.02
C GLN A 145 -5.68 1.36 2.78
N ARG A 146 -5.89 2.02 1.63
CA ARG A 146 -5.14 1.74 0.40
C ARG A 146 -3.65 2.01 0.58
N THR A 147 -3.27 3.10 1.23
CA THR A 147 -1.86 3.43 1.50
C THR A 147 -1.21 2.38 2.40
N LEU A 148 -1.89 1.95 3.47
CA LEU A 148 -1.42 0.88 4.35
C LEU A 148 -1.32 -0.46 3.60
N ASN A 149 -2.32 -0.82 2.82
CA ASN A 149 -2.34 -2.07 2.05
C ASN A 149 -1.39 -2.07 0.85
N THR A 150 -0.78 -0.92 0.52
CA THR A 150 0.36 -0.86 -0.40
C THR A 150 1.68 -0.96 0.37
N THR A 151 1.78 -0.28 1.50
CA THR A 151 3.04 -0.11 2.24
C THR A 151 3.41 -1.34 3.08
N LEU A 152 2.47 -1.85 3.88
CA LEU A 152 2.75 -2.92 4.84
C LEU A 152 3.07 -4.27 4.15
N PRO A 153 2.35 -4.70 3.09
CA PRO A 153 2.73 -5.89 2.35
C PRO A 153 4.09 -5.78 1.67
N ARG A 154 4.47 -4.58 1.21
CA ARG A 154 5.81 -4.33 0.65
C ARG A 154 6.90 -4.55 1.70
N LEU A 155 6.73 -4.00 2.90
CA LEU A 155 7.67 -4.21 4.01
C LEU A 155 7.78 -5.70 4.39
N LEU A 156 6.65 -6.41 4.42
CA LEU A 156 6.65 -7.85 4.67
C LEU A 156 7.36 -8.63 3.56
N ALA A 157 7.14 -8.27 2.30
CA ALA A 157 7.83 -8.90 1.17
C ALA A 157 9.35 -8.68 1.22
N GLU A 158 9.78 -7.45 1.53
CA GLU A 158 11.20 -7.11 1.72
C GLU A 158 11.83 -7.91 2.87
N TYR A 159 11.11 -8.04 4.00
CA TYR A 159 11.54 -8.89 5.10
C TYR A 159 11.67 -10.36 4.68
N ARG A 160 10.69 -10.91 3.97
CA ARG A 160 10.71 -12.31 3.50
C ARG A 160 11.88 -12.60 2.56
N VAL A 161 12.24 -11.64 1.70
CA VAL A 161 13.44 -11.75 0.85
C VAL A 161 14.70 -11.79 1.71
N LEU A 162 14.80 -10.91 2.71
CA LEU A 162 15.92 -10.92 3.64
C LEU A 162 16.00 -12.22 4.44
N GLU A 163 14.85 -12.72 4.92
CA GLU A 163 14.75 -13.97 5.67
C GLU A 163 15.21 -15.17 4.82
N ALA A 164 14.73 -15.26 3.58
CA ALA A 164 15.15 -16.30 2.64
C ALA A 164 16.65 -16.22 2.31
N ALA A 165 17.22 -15.01 2.21
CA ALA A 165 18.64 -14.81 1.96
C ALA A 165 19.54 -15.21 3.15
N ASN A 166 19.01 -15.19 4.36
CA ASN A 166 19.70 -15.59 5.59
C ASN A 166 19.36 -17.01 6.06
N ALA A 167 18.59 -17.73 5.24
CA ALA A 167 18.21 -19.10 5.46
C ALA A 167 19.28 -20.04 4.89
N GLU A 168 19.77 -20.94 5.73
CA GLU A 168 20.77 -21.95 5.36
C GLU A 168 20.22 -23.35 5.62
N ARG A 169 20.44 -24.26 4.66
CA ARG A 169 20.23 -25.69 4.88
C ARG A 169 21.39 -26.23 5.72
N VAL A 170 21.07 -26.92 6.80
CA VAL A 170 22.06 -27.53 7.69
C VAL A 170 21.87 -29.04 7.74
N ALA A 171 22.97 -29.78 7.78
CA ALA A 171 22.96 -31.25 7.79
C ALA A 171 22.55 -31.85 9.16
N GLN A 172 22.46 -31.01 10.20
CA GLN A 172 22.18 -31.47 11.55
C GLN A 172 20.66 -31.68 11.72
N SER A 173 20.26 -32.94 11.97
CA SER A 173 18.90 -33.26 12.41
C SER A 173 18.63 -32.60 13.76
N VAL A 174 17.48 -31.94 13.88
CA VAL A 174 17.01 -31.35 15.13
C VAL A 174 16.59 -32.49 16.08
N PRO A 175 16.87 -32.42 17.40
CA PRO A 175 16.48 -33.47 18.35
C PRO A 175 14.98 -33.77 18.27
N GLY A 176 14.63 -35.06 18.17
CA GLY A 176 13.24 -35.54 18.09
C GLY A 176 12.77 -35.91 16.68
N ILE A 177 13.62 -35.80 15.65
CA ILE A 177 13.41 -36.46 14.36
C ILE A 177 14.49 -37.53 14.18
N ASP A 178 14.19 -38.74 14.64
CA ASP A 178 14.97 -39.93 14.38
C ASP A 178 14.24 -40.75 13.30
N GLY A 179 14.89 -40.99 12.16
CA GLY A 179 14.32 -41.82 11.10
C GLY A 179 15.20 -41.91 9.85
N ASP A 180 15.13 -43.03 9.14
CA ASP A 180 15.88 -43.34 7.90
C ASP A 180 15.35 -42.59 6.65
N GLY A 181 14.76 -41.41 6.84
CA GLY A 181 14.15 -40.60 5.78
C GLY A 181 15.06 -39.52 5.23
N LEU A 182 14.72 -38.98 4.05
CA LEU A 182 15.39 -37.79 3.53
C LEU A 182 14.99 -36.59 4.40
N ASN A 183 15.96 -36.03 5.13
CA ASN A 183 15.76 -34.91 6.03
C ASN A 183 16.40 -33.63 5.44
N VAL A 184 15.64 -32.53 5.46
CA VAL A 184 16.16 -31.18 5.27
C VAL A 184 15.84 -30.36 6.51
N THR A 185 16.88 -29.81 7.14
CA THR A 185 16.77 -28.81 8.19
C THR A 185 17.15 -27.44 7.65
N LEU A 186 16.28 -26.46 7.84
CA LEU A 186 16.49 -25.06 7.56
C LEU A 186 16.73 -24.31 8.87
N ARG A 187 17.85 -23.57 8.92
CA ARG A 187 18.17 -22.64 9.99
C ARG A 187 18.29 -21.24 9.40
N ILE A 188 17.58 -20.29 9.98
CA ILE A 188 17.67 -18.88 9.61
C ILE A 188 18.60 -18.19 10.60
N THR A 189 19.59 -17.46 10.11
CA THR A 189 20.48 -16.66 10.96
C THR A 189 19.69 -15.53 11.63
N PRO A 190 19.79 -15.35 12.96
CA PRO A 190 19.13 -14.24 13.65
C PRO A 190 19.55 -12.87 13.10
N MET A 191 18.58 -11.98 12.89
CA MET A 191 18.75 -10.62 12.34
C MET A 191 17.99 -9.59 13.21
N PRO A 192 18.38 -9.43 14.49
CA PRO A 192 17.63 -8.61 15.43
C PRO A 192 17.64 -7.11 15.07
N GLU A 193 18.72 -6.60 14.48
CA GLU A 193 18.84 -5.18 14.12
C GLU A 193 17.99 -4.84 12.89
N GLU A 194 18.08 -5.64 11.83
CA GLU A 194 17.28 -5.48 10.62
C GLU A 194 15.79 -5.69 10.92
N GLY A 195 15.46 -6.68 11.74
CA GLY A 195 14.10 -6.93 12.17
C GLY A 195 13.52 -5.79 13.02
N ALA A 196 14.31 -5.22 13.95
CA ALA A 196 13.89 -4.03 14.69
C ALA A 196 13.63 -2.83 13.76
N ARG A 197 14.43 -2.66 12.71
CA ARG A 197 14.21 -1.63 11.69
C ARG A 197 12.89 -1.86 10.93
N PHE A 198 12.58 -3.08 10.52
CA PHE A 198 11.29 -3.39 9.87
C PHE A 198 10.11 -3.14 10.82
N LYS A 199 10.22 -3.53 12.09
CA LYS A 199 9.21 -3.25 13.11
C LYS A 199 8.96 -1.74 13.24
N GLN A 200 10.03 -0.94 13.32
CA GLN A 200 9.93 0.51 13.42
C GLN A 200 9.30 1.13 12.17
N GLN A 201 9.65 0.64 10.97
CA GLN A 201 9.05 1.11 9.71
C GLN A 201 7.55 0.77 9.64
N PHE A 202 7.17 -0.42 10.09
CA PHE A 202 5.78 -0.86 10.17
C PHE A 202 4.98 0.04 11.14
N GLU A 203 5.50 0.24 12.35
CA GLU A 203 4.89 1.14 13.35
C GLU A 203 4.76 2.57 12.84
N THR A 204 5.78 3.07 12.15
CA THR A 204 5.78 4.42 11.58
C THR A 204 4.73 4.56 10.48
N ALA A 205 4.61 3.58 9.59
CA ALA A 205 3.58 3.58 8.55
C ALA A 205 2.17 3.61 9.16
N LEU A 206 1.92 2.81 10.20
CA LEU A 206 0.64 2.85 10.92
C LEU A 206 0.38 4.21 11.57
N ARG A 207 1.39 4.79 12.26
CA ARG A 207 1.25 6.09 12.93
C ARG A 207 1.01 7.22 11.95
N ASN A 208 1.64 7.20 10.79
CA ASN A 208 1.47 8.24 9.76
C ASN A 208 0.04 8.24 9.20
N GLU A 209 -0.53 7.05 8.94
CA GLU A 209 -1.86 6.96 8.33
C GLU A 209 -2.99 7.05 9.36
N LEU A 210 -2.83 6.44 10.53
CA LEU A 210 -3.91 6.29 11.52
C LEU A 210 -3.75 7.19 12.75
N GLY A 211 -2.59 7.81 12.94
CA GLY A 211 -2.25 8.51 14.17
C GLY A 211 -1.88 7.55 15.30
N GLU A 212 -1.35 8.11 16.38
CA GLU A 212 -0.70 7.36 17.46
C GLU A 212 -1.63 6.36 18.17
N GLN A 213 -2.82 6.79 18.56
CA GLN A 213 -3.76 5.96 19.34
C GLN A 213 -4.20 4.71 18.56
N ARG A 214 -4.64 4.90 17.30
CA ARG A 214 -5.12 3.80 16.45
C ARG A 214 -3.99 2.86 16.05
N ALA A 215 -2.80 3.39 15.79
CA ALA A 215 -1.62 2.59 15.50
C ALA A 215 -1.22 1.71 16.71
N ASN A 216 -1.18 2.28 17.91
CA ASN A 216 -0.83 1.53 19.12
C ASN A 216 -1.83 0.41 19.41
N LEU A 217 -3.13 0.67 19.23
CA LEU A 217 -4.18 -0.35 19.36
C LEU A 217 -3.97 -1.52 18.38
N LEU A 218 -3.68 -1.22 17.11
CA LEU A 218 -3.39 -2.23 16.10
C LEU A 218 -2.15 -3.06 16.43
N MET A 219 -1.08 -2.42 16.90
CA MET A 219 0.14 -3.11 17.29
C MET A 219 -0.10 -4.08 18.45
N GLN A 220 -0.88 -3.67 19.45
CA GLN A 220 -1.24 -4.53 20.59
C GLN A 220 -2.15 -5.70 20.16
N LEU A 221 -3.20 -5.41 19.38
CA LEU A 221 -4.12 -6.44 18.89
C LEU A 221 -3.41 -7.48 18.02
N SER A 222 -2.38 -7.05 17.28
CA SER A 222 -1.73 -7.86 16.26
C SER A 222 -0.37 -8.41 16.68
N GLU A 223 0.07 -8.21 17.92
CA GLU A 223 1.43 -8.54 18.36
C GLU A 223 1.82 -9.98 18.00
N ARG A 224 1.00 -10.95 18.40
CA ARG A 224 1.23 -12.37 18.07
C ARG A 224 1.32 -12.59 16.56
N ARG A 225 0.37 -12.03 15.82
CA ARG A 225 0.28 -12.21 14.37
C ARG A 225 1.47 -11.59 13.64
N LEU A 226 1.94 -10.42 14.07
CA LEU A 226 3.11 -9.76 13.49
C LEU A 226 4.38 -10.53 13.82
N ASN A 227 4.49 -11.08 15.03
CA ASN A 227 5.58 -11.98 15.37
C ASN A 227 5.56 -13.23 14.48
N ASP A 228 4.39 -13.79 14.17
CA ASP A 228 4.31 -14.94 13.24
C ASP A 228 4.68 -14.54 11.80
N LEU A 229 4.20 -13.39 11.30
CA LEU A 229 4.47 -12.92 9.94
C LEU A 229 5.94 -12.54 9.71
N PHE A 230 6.60 -12.01 10.74
CA PHE A 230 7.98 -11.54 10.69
C PHE A 230 8.94 -12.45 11.48
N SER A 231 8.58 -13.70 11.78
CA SER A 231 9.43 -14.65 12.51
C SER A 231 10.11 -14.04 13.75
N PHE A 232 9.31 -13.43 14.64
CA PHE A 232 9.74 -12.65 15.80
C PHE A 232 10.69 -11.50 15.46
N PHE A 233 10.47 -10.87 14.30
CA PHE A 233 11.32 -9.84 13.73
C PHE A 233 12.79 -10.26 13.72
N GLY A 234 13.07 -11.50 13.28
CA GLY A 234 14.43 -12.03 13.17
C GLY A 234 15.19 -12.19 14.49
N ALA A 235 14.61 -11.85 15.64
CA ALA A 235 15.30 -11.96 16.92
C ALA A 235 15.44 -13.42 17.39
N LYS A 236 14.43 -14.25 17.07
CA LYS A 236 14.38 -15.68 17.39
C LYS A 236 13.73 -16.44 16.24
N PRO A 237 14.38 -16.49 15.07
CA PRO A 237 13.79 -17.15 13.92
C PRO A 237 13.65 -18.66 14.18
N PRO A 238 12.64 -19.31 13.59
CA PRO A 238 12.43 -20.73 13.80
C PRO A 238 13.51 -21.58 13.12
N VAL A 239 13.77 -22.75 13.70
CA VAL A 239 14.47 -23.84 13.01
C VAL A 239 13.41 -24.81 12.52
N ILE A 240 13.40 -25.11 11.22
CA ILE A 240 12.37 -25.93 10.56
C ILE A 240 13.06 -27.16 9.99
N SER A 241 12.63 -28.35 10.38
CA SER A 241 13.11 -29.62 9.81
C SER A 241 11.93 -30.41 9.26
N VAL A 242 12.10 -30.94 8.05
CA VAL A 242 11.13 -31.80 7.39
C VAL A 242 11.82 -33.09 6.98
N THR A 243 11.22 -34.21 7.35
CA THR A 243 11.69 -35.54 6.95
C THR A 243 10.62 -36.24 6.14
N ARG A 244 11.01 -36.76 4.97
CA ARG A 244 10.19 -37.68 4.18
C ARG A 244 10.67 -39.10 4.42
N HIS A 245 9.79 -39.91 4.98
CA HIS A 245 10.05 -41.32 5.24
C HIS A 245 9.93 -42.17 3.97
N PRO A 246 10.58 -43.35 3.92
CA PRO A 246 10.51 -44.25 2.75
C PRO A 246 9.09 -44.70 2.38
N ASN A 247 8.18 -44.77 3.36
CA ASN A 247 6.77 -45.09 3.17
C ASN A 247 5.94 -43.91 2.59
N GLY A 248 6.58 -42.77 2.30
CA GLY A 248 5.94 -41.58 1.76
C GLY A 248 5.24 -40.68 2.79
N THR A 249 5.34 -40.98 4.09
CA THR A 249 4.83 -40.09 5.15
C THR A 249 5.85 -38.99 5.47
N TYR A 250 5.39 -37.90 6.07
CA TYR A 250 6.23 -36.77 6.43
C TYR A 250 6.14 -36.48 7.92
N ASP A 251 7.29 -36.14 8.50
CA ASP A 251 7.37 -35.52 9.82
C ASP A 251 7.92 -34.10 9.69
N ILE A 252 7.39 -33.20 10.51
CA ILE A 252 7.89 -31.84 10.63
C ILE A 252 8.25 -31.54 12.08
N ASN A 253 9.30 -30.75 12.27
CA ASN A 253 9.66 -30.15 13.55
C ASN A 253 9.98 -28.67 13.34
N ILE A 254 9.22 -27.80 13.98
CA ILE A 254 9.45 -26.35 13.99
C ILE A 254 9.74 -25.92 15.42
N GLN A 255 10.97 -25.48 15.68
CA GLN A 255 11.39 -24.97 16.98
C GLN A 255 11.36 -23.44 17.01
N PHE A 256 10.61 -22.89 17.97
CA PHE A 256 10.49 -21.47 18.26
C PHE A 256 11.10 -21.16 19.64
N GLY A 257 12.42 -21.19 19.74
CA GLY A 257 13.09 -21.02 21.04
C GLY A 257 12.72 -22.15 22.02
N SER A 258 11.90 -21.85 23.04
CA SER A 258 11.53 -22.78 24.12
C SER A 258 10.28 -23.63 23.86
N TRP A 259 9.56 -23.37 22.78
CA TRP A 259 8.39 -24.15 22.38
C TRP A 259 8.55 -24.58 20.92
N GLY A 260 7.84 -25.64 20.52
CA GLY A 260 7.92 -26.13 19.16
C GLY A 260 6.68 -26.92 18.80
N LEU A 261 6.56 -27.20 17.51
CA LEU A 261 5.56 -28.08 16.96
C LEU A 261 6.30 -29.24 16.29
N SER A 262 5.96 -30.47 16.68
CA SER A 262 6.50 -31.67 16.06
C SER A 262 5.43 -32.72 15.85
N GLY A 263 5.57 -33.50 14.78
CA GLY A 263 4.73 -34.67 14.54
C GLY A 263 4.54 -35.02 13.08
N PRO A 264 3.83 -36.12 12.81
CA PRO A 264 3.48 -36.54 11.47
C PRO A 264 2.47 -35.58 10.85
N MET A 265 2.68 -35.25 9.58
CA MET A 265 1.80 -34.39 8.81
C MET A 265 1.67 -34.86 7.37
N THR A 266 0.54 -34.53 6.76
CA THR A 266 0.36 -34.63 5.31
C THR A 266 1.15 -33.52 4.61
N ILE A 267 1.44 -33.71 3.33
CA ILE A 267 2.09 -32.68 2.51
C ILE A 267 1.30 -31.35 2.52
N ALA A 268 -0.03 -31.41 2.50
CA ALA A 268 -0.89 -30.23 2.52
C ALA A 268 -0.76 -29.46 3.84
N GLU A 269 -0.71 -30.16 4.97
CA GLU A 269 -0.48 -29.54 6.28
C GLU A 269 0.91 -28.92 6.38
N ILE A 270 1.94 -29.54 5.80
CA ILE A 270 3.29 -28.96 5.76
C ILE A 270 3.32 -27.64 4.98
N HIS A 271 2.62 -27.58 3.85
CA HIS A 271 2.51 -26.34 3.05
C HIS A 271 1.78 -25.21 3.82
N ASP A 272 0.91 -25.56 4.77
CA ASP A 272 0.23 -24.60 5.65
C ASP A 272 1.13 -24.14 6.82
N LYS A 273 2.08 -24.98 7.28
CA LYS A 273 2.96 -24.65 8.41
C LYS A 273 4.26 -23.95 8.04
N ILE A 274 4.80 -24.20 6.84
CA ILE A 274 6.03 -23.56 6.38
C ILE A 274 5.68 -22.28 5.61
N PRO A 275 6.28 -21.13 5.95
CA PRO A 275 6.05 -19.90 5.20
C PRO A 275 6.32 -20.08 3.69
N PRO A 276 5.44 -19.57 2.81
CA PRO A 276 5.54 -19.86 1.37
C PRO A 276 6.86 -19.50 0.71
N HIS A 277 7.54 -18.44 1.18
CA HIS A 277 8.83 -18.01 0.65
C HIS A 277 10.00 -18.92 1.05
N LEU A 278 9.82 -19.79 2.05
CA LEU A 278 10.82 -20.78 2.48
C LEU A 278 10.56 -22.17 1.89
N LEU A 279 9.35 -22.46 1.40
CA LEU A 279 9.01 -23.75 0.76
C LEU A 279 9.98 -24.19 -0.34
N PRO A 280 10.49 -23.31 -1.23
CA PRO A 280 11.47 -23.70 -2.24
C PRO A 280 12.75 -24.31 -1.64
N LEU A 281 13.10 -23.97 -0.39
CA LEU A 281 14.25 -24.52 0.30
C LEU A 281 14.01 -25.94 0.84
N PHE A 282 12.81 -26.51 0.67
CA PHE A 282 12.47 -27.90 1.00
C PHE A 282 12.10 -28.74 -0.24
N SER A 283 12.35 -28.24 -1.45
CA SER A 283 12.00 -28.87 -2.73
C SER A 283 12.35 -30.36 -2.79
N ASP A 284 13.50 -30.74 -2.26
CA ASP A 284 14.08 -32.08 -2.41
C ASP A 284 13.32 -33.12 -1.58
N VAL A 285 12.70 -32.68 -0.49
CA VAL A 285 11.90 -33.52 0.42
C VAL A 285 10.43 -33.49 0.01
N LEU A 286 9.93 -32.31 -0.39
CA LEU A 286 8.51 -32.09 -0.67
C LEU A 286 8.11 -32.49 -2.10
N SER A 287 9.05 -32.53 -3.04
CA SER A 287 8.79 -33.04 -4.39
C SER A 287 9.08 -34.54 -4.43
N PRO A 288 8.12 -35.39 -4.81
CA PRO A 288 8.41 -36.78 -5.11
C PRO A 288 9.18 -36.81 -6.42
N THR A 289 10.49 -36.63 -6.37
CA THR A 289 11.33 -37.05 -7.48
C THR A 289 11.34 -38.57 -7.44
N ASP A 290 10.86 -39.21 -8.50
CA ASP A 290 10.98 -40.65 -8.74
C ASP A 290 12.47 -41.03 -8.79
N SER A 291 13.10 -41.20 -7.64
CA SER A 291 14.27 -42.06 -7.49
C SER A 291 13.80 -43.46 -7.08
N ALA A 292 12.83 -43.99 -7.84
CA ALA A 292 12.79 -45.41 -8.11
C ALA A 292 13.97 -45.69 -9.04
N ASP A 293 15.15 -45.92 -8.45
CA ASP A 293 16.22 -46.58 -9.15
C ASP A 293 15.63 -47.87 -9.73
N ARG A 294 15.57 -47.91 -11.06
CA ARG A 294 15.21 -49.10 -11.82
C ARG A 294 16.10 -50.21 -11.30
N ALA A 295 15.47 -51.22 -10.72
CA ALA A 295 16.04 -52.54 -10.58
C ALA A 295 16.76 -52.89 -11.88
N GLY A 296 18.09 -53.07 -11.80
CA GLY A 296 18.85 -53.71 -12.86
C GLY A 296 18.22 -55.08 -13.15
N PRO A 297 18.23 -55.53 -14.42
CA PRO A 297 17.65 -56.82 -14.75
C PRO A 297 18.42 -57.94 -14.01
N PRO A 298 17.75 -59.05 -13.66
CA PRO A 298 18.45 -60.20 -13.09
C PRO A 298 19.39 -60.76 -14.16
N GLU A 299 20.68 -60.81 -13.86
CA GLU A 299 21.63 -61.61 -14.64
C GLU A 299 21.38 -63.10 -14.35
N ASN A 300 21.33 -63.89 -15.43
CA ASN A 300 21.19 -65.35 -15.45
C ASN A 300 22.46 -66.05 -14.96
#